data_AF-A0A3G2I5H3-F1
#
_entry.id   AF-A0A3G2I5H3-F1
#
_cell.length_a   1.000
_cell.length_b   1.000
_cell.length_c   1.000
_cell.angle_alpha   90.00
_cell.angle_beta   90.00
_cell.angle_gamma   90.00
#
_symmetry.space_group_name_H-M   'P 1'
#
loop_
_entity.id
_entity.type
_entity.pdbx_description
1 polymer ?
#
loop_
_entity_poly.entity_id
_entity_poly.type
_entity_poly.pdbx_seq_one_letter_code
_entity_poly.pdbx_strand_id
1 'polypeptide(L)'
;MNKCEKIKNNFNKEKNSYIVGFLLSLCLTIIPFFCTLNHLFSREINFFIILLCALSQIIIHFVFFLHLSFSKKNSWNIISLLFVLIIVFIVVFGSIWIMYNLNHHLMF
;
A
#
# COMPACT_ATOMS: atom_id res chain seq x y z
N MET A 1 42.53 -4.96 1.14
CA MET A 1 41.21 -4.51 1.62
C MET A 1 40.16 -5.39 0.94
N ASN A 2 39.54 -6.29 1.70
CA ASN A 2 39.23 -7.63 1.23
C ASN A 2 37.84 -7.73 0.62
N LYS A 3 37.71 -8.48 -0.49
CA LYS A 3 36.45 -8.72 -1.24
C LYS A 3 35.27 -9.14 -0.34
N CYS A 4 35.55 -9.80 0.79
CA CYS A 4 34.56 -10.18 1.81
C CYS A 4 33.88 -8.99 2.51
N GLU A 5 34.57 -7.86 2.69
CA GLU A 5 34.01 -6.65 3.33
C GLU A 5 32.97 -5.96 2.43
N LYS A 6 33.25 -5.92 1.13
CA LYS A 6 32.35 -5.34 0.11
C LYS A 6 31.07 -6.17 -0.05
N ILE A 7 31.19 -7.49 0.08
CA ILE A 7 30.04 -8.41 0.06
C ILE A 7 29.19 -8.19 1.33
N LYS A 8 29.80 -8.11 2.51
CA LYS A 8 29.09 -7.90 3.79
C LYS A 8 28.34 -6.55 3.83
N ASN A 9 28.91 -5.48 3.27
CA ASN A 9 28.25 -4.18 3.17
C ASN A 9 27.06 -4.16 2.19
N ASN A 10 27.09 -4.92 1.09
CA ASN A 10 25.93 -5.05 0.21
C ASN A 10 24.80 -5.85 0.86
N PHE A 11 25.10 -6.92 1.62
CA PHE A 11 24.09 -7.69 2.35
C PHE A 11 23.35 -6.87 3.43
N ASN A 12 24.07 -6.00 4.14
CA ASN A 12 23.46 -5.11 5.14
C ASN A 12 22.54 -4.07 4.48
N LYS A 13 22.85 -3.62 3.26
CA LYS A 13 22.03 -2.68 2.50
C LYS A 13 20.73 -3.32 2.00
N GLU A 14 20.78 -4.57 1.56
CA GLU A 14 19.62 -5.32 1.05
C GLU A 14 18.61 -5.65 2.16
N LYS A 15 19.08 -6.15 3.31
CA LYS A 15 18.21 -6.43 4.47
C LYS A 15 17.63 -5.15 5.08
N ASN A 16 18.39 -4.06 5.10
CA ASN A 16 17.90 -2.78 5.61
C ASN A 16 16.74 -2.22 4.78
N SER A 17 16.69 -2.44 3.47
CA SER A 17 15.58 -1.90 2.66
C SER A 17 14.22 -2.53 3.03
N TYR A 18 14.18 -3.85 3.23
CA TYR A 18 12.96 -4.56 3.66
C TYR A 18 12.53 -4.15 5.06
N ILE A 19 13.49 -4.01 5.99
CA ILE A 19 13.22 -3.62 7.37
C ILE A 19 12.75 -2.15 7.43
N VAL A 20 13.33 -1.27 6.62
CA VAL A 20 12.89 0.13 6.53
C VAL A 20 11.47 0.23 6.00
N GLY A 21 11.10 -0.53 4.97
CA GLY A 21 9.72 -0.59 4.47
C GLY A 21 8.71 -1.09 5.50
N PHE A 22 9.10 -2.13 6.22
CA PHE A 22 8.29 -2.68 7.30
C PHE A 22 8.09 -1.68 8.44
N LEU A 23 9.14 -0.99 8.89
CA LEU A 23 9.03 0.07 9.89
C LEU A 23 8.20 1.26 9.40
N LEU A 24 8.36 1.67 8.14
CA LEU A 24 7.59 2.79 7.57
C LEU A 24 6.09 2.47 7.55
N SER A 25 5.73 1.27 7.11
CA SER A 25 4.36 0.73 7.12
C SER A 25 3.80 0.68 8.55
N LEU A 26 4.60 0.22 9.52
CA LEU A 26 4.20 0.16 10.92
C LEU A 26 3.90 1.57 11.47
N CYS A 27 4.81 2.53 11.23
CA CYS A 27 4.61 3.92 11.62
C CYS A 27 3.34 4.52 10.98
N LEU A 28 3.11 4.25 9.69
CA LEU A 28 1.92 4.74 9.00
C LEU A 28 0.61 4.13 9.51
N THR A 29 0.67 2.98 10.17
CA THR A 29 -0.50 2.33 10.78
C THR A 29 -0.76 2.87 12.19
N ILE A 30 0.29 3.16 12.95
CA ILE A 30 0.19 3.71 14.31
C ILE A 30 -0.44 5.10 14.29
N ILE A 31 -0.11 5.94 13.31
CA ILE A 31 -0.64 7.31 13.17
C ILE A 31 -2.19 7.35 13.12
N PRO A 32 -2.88 6.67 12.19
CA PRO A 32 -4.34 6.70 12.11
C PRO A 32 -4.99 6.04 13.33
N PHE A 33 -4.38 4.99 13.92
CA PHE A 33 -4.87 4.39 15.16
C PHE A 33 -4.82 5.37 16.33
N PHE A 34 -3.69 6.05 16.52
CA PHE A 34 -3.55 7.04 17.58
C PHE A 34 -4.48 8.25 17.38
N CYS A 35 -4.64 8.68 16.13
CA CYS A 35 -5.56 9.76 15.77
C CYS A 35 -7.03 9.40 16.07
N THR A 36 -7.43 8.16 15.75
CA THR A 36 -8.80 7.69 15.95
C THR A 36 -9.11 7.39 17.42
N LEU A 37 -8.20 6.74 18.14
CA LEU A 37 -8.42 6.34 19.54
C LEU A 37 -8.56 7.53 20.48
N ASN A 38 -7.76 8.57 20.27
CA ASN A 38 -7.80 9.77 21.11
C ASN A 38 -8.93 10.74 20.73
N HIS A 39 -9.73 10.43 19.70
CA HIS A 39 -10.82 11.27 19.21
C HIS A 39 -10.42 12.76 19.07
N LEU A 40 -9.18 13.03 18.64
CA LEU A 40 -8.60 14.38 18.66
C LEU A 40 -9.28 15.34 17.68
N PHE A 41 -10.01 14.81 16.70
CA PHE A 41 -10.65 15.58 15.63
C PHE A 41 -12.12 15.19 15.44
N SER A 42 -12.86 16.08 14.78
CA SER A 42 -14.22 15.81 14.31
C SER A 42 -14.27 14.56 13.42
N ARG A 43 -15.42 13.86 13.41
CA ARG A 43 -15.62 12.59 12.70
C ARG A 43 -15.23 12.67 11.22
N GLU A 44 -15.55 13.79 10.57
CA GLU A 44 -15.20 14.12 9.18
C GLU A 44 -13.69 14.09 8.94
N ILE A 45 -12.94 14.77 9.81
CA ILE A 45 -11.48 14.92 9.70
C ILE A 45 -10.80 13.58 9.99
N ASN A 46 -11.28 12.83 10.98
CA ASN A 46 -10.75 11.51 11.29
C ASN A 46 -10.93 10.54 10.11
N PHE A 47 -12.10 10.58 9.44
CA PHE A 47 -12.34 9.77 8.24
C PHE A 47 -11.34 10.09 7.12
N PHE A 48 -11.09 11.38 6.87
CA PHE A 48 -10.12 11.82 5.87
C PHE A 48 -8.69 11.35 6.17
N ILE A 49 -8.26 11.43 7.44
CA ILE A 49 -6.92 10.99 7.86
C ILE A 49 -6.75 9.48 7.66
N ILE A 50 -7.75 8.69 8.03
CA ILE A 50 -7.73 7.23 7.85
C ILE A 50 -7.69 6.88 6.36
N LEU A 51 -8.50 7.54 5.54
CA LEU A 51 -8.53 7.33 4.09
C LEU A 51 -7.15 7.59 3.46
N LEU A 52 -6.52 8.71 3.82
CA LEU A 52 -5.22 9.09 3.26
C LEU A 52 -4.10 8.13 3.71
N CYS A 53 -4.13 7.71 4.98
CA CYS A 53 -3.21 6.70 5.50
C CYS A 53 -3.42 5.35 4.80
N ALA A 54 -4.66 4.91 4.59
CA ALA A 54 -4.98 3.65 3.92
C ALA A 54 -4.47 3.61 2.47
N LEU A 55 -4.67 4.70 1.72
CA LEU A 55 -4.15 4.82 0.34
C LEU A 55 -2.61 4.77 0.32
N SER A 56 -1.97 5.51 1.22
CA SER A 56 -0.51 5.53 1.33
C SER A 56 0.06 4.16 1.73
N GLN A 57 -0.67 3.43 2.57
CA GLN A 57 -0.29 2.10 3.03
C GLN A 57 -0.28 1.07 1.89
N ILE A 58 -1.26 1.13 0.99
CA ILE A 58 -1.31 0.31 -0.22
C ILE A 58 -0.02 0.55 -1.03
N ILE A 59 0.35 1.81 -1.27
CA ILE A 59 1.54 2.17 -2.06
C ILE A 59 2.82 1.59 -1.44
N ILE A 60 3.02 1.76 -0.13
CA ILE A 60 4.21 1.25 0.58
C ILE A 60 4.28 -0.28 0.49
N HIS A 61 3.17 -0.99 0.66
CA HIS A 61 3.12 -2.45 0.55
C HIS A 61 3.52 -2.92 -0.85
N PHE A 62 2.97 -2.30 -1.90
CA PHE A 62 3.32 -2.63 -3.28
C PHE A 62 4.80 -2.36 -3.59
N VAL A 63 5.40 -1.30 -3.04
CA VAL A 63 6.82 -0.95 -3.29
C VAL A 63 7.78 -1.84 -2.50
N PHE A 64 7.57 -1.98 -1.18
CA PHE A 64 8.53 -2.66 -0.30
C PHE A 64 8.32 -4.16 -0.23
N PHE A 65 7.07 -4.62 -0.19
CA PHE A 65 6.78 -6.04 0.02
C PHE A 65 6.88 -6.82 -1.29
N LEU A 66 6.43 -6.22 -2.38
CA LEU A 66 6.47 -6.90 -3.67
C LEU A 66 7.82 -6.78 -4.38
N HIS A 67 8.76 -6.01 -3.83
CA HIS A 67 10.12 -5.79 -4.35
C HIS A 67 10.18 -5.91 -5.88
N LEU A 68 9.35 -5.09 -6.56
CA LEU A 68 9.33 -5.08 -8.01
C LEU A 68 10.73 -4.69 -8.46
N SER A 69 11.47 -5.69 -8.89
CA SER A 69 12.82 -5.50 -9.37
C SER A 69 12.68 -4.69 -10.66
N PHE A 70 12.94 -3.39 -10.60
CA PHE A 70 13.05 -2.48 -11.76
C PHE A 70 14.25 -2.82 -12.66
N SER A 71 14.67 -4.09 -12.67
CA SER A 71 15.64 -4.61 -13.60
C SER A 71 14.94 -4.90 -14.92
N LYS A 72 15.57 -4.50 -16.04
CA LYS A 72 15.03 -4.63 -17.41
C LYS A 72 14.56 -6.05 -17.78
N LYS A 73 14.95 -7.08 -17.02
CA LYS A 73 14.56 -8.47 -17.22
C LYS A 73 13.17 -8.82 -16.65
N ASN A 74 12.67 -8.06 -15.68
CA ASN A 74 11.45 -8.39 -14.92
C ASN A 74 10.27 -7.44 -15.16
N SER A 75 10.35 -6.60 -16.20
CA SER A 75 9.31 -5.61 -16.54
C SER A 75 7.94 -6.23 -16.80
N TRP A 76 7.89 -7.49 -17.25
CA TRP A 76 6.64 -8.24 -17.45
C TRP A 76 5.87 -8.48 -16.15
N ASN A 77 6.55 -8.58 -15.01
CA ASN A 77 5.89 -8.73 -13.72
C ASN A 77 5.19 -7.42 -13.29
N ILE A 78 5.79 -6.27 -13.61
CA ILE A 78 5.18 -4.95 -13.37
C ILE A 78 3.92 -4.78 -14.22
N ILE A 79 3.98 -5.17 -15.50
CA ILE A 79 2.83 -5.12 -16.41
C ILE A 79 1.68 -5.99 -15.89
N SER A 80 1.99 -7.21 -15.44
CA SER A 80 0.99 -8.17 -14.96
C SER A 80 0.32 -7.67 -13.68
N LEU A 81 1.10 -7.04 -12.80
CA LEU A 81 0.57 -6.45 -11.60
C LEU A 81 -0.34 -5.26 -11.87
N LEU A 82 0.08 -4.34 -12.74
CA LEU A 82 -0.73 -3.18 -13.09
C LEU A 82 -2.08 -3.61 -13.69
N PHE A 83 -2.06 -4.66 -14.52
CA PHE A 83 -3.27 -5.25 -15.08
C PHE A 83 -4.23 -5.77 -13.99
N VAL A 84 -3.72 -6.55 -13.03
CA VAL A 84 -4.53 -7.04 -11.90
C VAL A 84 -5.07 -5.89 -11.06
N LEU A 85 -4.25 -4.87 -10.78
CA LEU A 85 -4.66 -3.69 -10.00
C LEU A 85 -5.83 -2.95 -10.68
N ILE A 86 -5.77 -2.78 -12.01
CA ILE A 86 -6.84 -2.18 -12.80
C ILE A 86 -8.11 -3.02 -12.73
N ILE A 87 -8.01 -4.34 -12.87
CA ILE A 87 -9.16 -5.25 -12.76
C ILE A 87 -9.81 -5.10 -11.38
N VAL A 88 -9.02 -5.15 -10.30
CA VAL A 88 -9.51 -4.99 -8.93
C VAL A 88 -10.21 -3.64 -8.76
N PHE A 89 -9.63 -2.57 -9.29
CA PHE A 89 -10.23 -1.24 -9.25
C PHE A 89 -11.60 -1.23 -9.94
N ILE A 90 -11.69 -1.74 -11.17
CA ILE A 90 -12.95 -1.81 -11.93
C ILE A 90 -13.98 -2.65 -11.19
N VAL A 91 -13.60 -3.81 -10.64
CA VAL A 91 -14.52 -4.70 -9.93
C VAL A 91 -15.03 -4.04 -8.65
N VAL A 92 -14.18 -3.42 -7.85
CA VAL A 92 -14.59 -2.78 -6.58
C VAL A 92 -15.50 -1.58 -6.84
N PHE A 93 -15.07 -0.64 -7.68
CA PHE A 93 -15.86 0.55 -8.00
C PHE A 93 -17.14 0.18 -8.75
N GLY A 94 -17.05 -0.75 -9.71
CA GLY A 94 -18.20 -1.28 -10.44
C GLY A 94 -19.20 -1.96 -9.51
N SER A 95 -18.74 -2.79 -8.58
CA SER A 95 -19.62 -3.48 -7.63
C SER A 95 -20.35 -2.50 -6.70
N ILE A 96 -19.63 -1.50 -6.17
CA ILE A 96 -20.23 -0.44 -5.35
C ILE A 96 -21.26 0.36 -6.16
N TRP A 97 -20.92 0.73 -7.40
CA TRP A 97 -21.82 1.46 -8.29
C TRP A 97 -23.09 0.66 -8.59
N ILE A 98 -22.94 -0.60 -9.01
CA ILE A 98 -24.06 -1.47 -9.37
C ILE A 98 -24.96 -1.69 -8.16
N MET A 99 -24.39 -2.02 -7.00
CA MET A 99 -25.17 -2.28 -5.79
C MET A 99 -25.92 -1.02 -5.33
N TYR A 100 -25.28 0.16 -5.41
CA TYR A 100 -25.92 1.43 -5.07
C TYR A 100 -27.08 1.76 -6.03
N ASN A 101 -26.89 1.57 -7.34
CA ASN A 101 -27.93 1.76 -8.35
C ASN A 101 -29.10 0.79 -8.16
N LEU A 102 -28.78 -0.49 -7.97
CA LEU A 102 -29.78 -1.54 -7.79
C LEU A 102 -30.60 -1.31 -6.51
N ASN A 103 -29.95 -0.93 -5.41
CA ASN A 103 -30.63 -0.62 -4.16
C ASN A 103 -31.61 0.56 -4.32
N HIS A 104 -31.20 1.62 -5.02
CA HIS A 104 -32.08 2.75 -5.32
C HIS A 104 -33.27 2.37 -6.21
N HIS A 105 -33.14 1.32 -7.05
CA HIS A 105 -34.20 0.83 -7.93
C HIS A 105 -35.01 -0.34 -7.35
N LEU A 106 -34.60 -0.92 -6.22
CA LEU A 106 -35.35 -1.97 -5.52
C LEU A 106 -36.11 -1.43 -4.31
N MET A 107 -35.75 -0.25 -3.82
CA MET A 107 -36.43 0.47 -2.73
C MET A 107 -37.66 1.27 -3.22
N PHE A 108 -38.42 0.72 -4.17
CA PHE A 108 -39.78 1.19 -4.44
C PHE A 108 -40.75 0.65 -3.39
#